data_AF-A0A7C5SBI0-F1
#
_entry.id   AF-A0A7C5SBI0-F1
#
_cell.length_a   1.000
_cell.length_b   1.000
_cell.length_c   1.000
_cell.angle_alpha   90.00
_cell.angle_beta   90.00
_cell.angle_gamma   90.00
#
_symmetry.space_group_name_H-M   'P 1'
#
loop_
_entity.id
_entity.type
_entity.pdbx_description
1 polymer ?
#
loop_
_entity_poly.entity_id
_entity_poly.type
_entity_poly.pdbx_seq_one_letter_code
_entity_poly.pdbx_strand_id
1 'polypeptide(L)' 'MIRDILDKALSGERLDAEDALELFRSDEIHSIGRVADLVSKKHNSNRVYFVVNRHINPTNICVNRCRFCAFSR' A
#
# COMPACT_ATOMS: atom_id res chain seq x y z
N MET A 1 -17.89 11.42 0.03
CA MET A 1 -18.28 10.04 -0.34
C MET A 1 -17.22 9.52 -1.28
N ILE A 2 -16.63 8.35 -0.99
CA ILE A 2 -15.46 7.85 -1.73
C ILE A 2 -15.76 7.38 -3.15
N ARG A 3 -17.03 7.30 -3.55
CA ARG A 3 -17.46 6.76 -4.84
C ARG A 3 -16.77 7.43 -6.04
N ASP A 4 -16.73 8.75 -6.07
CA ASP A 4 -16.11 9.50 -7.17
C ASP A 4 -14.60 9.20 -7.26
N ILE A 5 -13.94 9.02 -6.11
CA ILE A 5 -12.53 8.65 -6.01
C ILE A 5 -12.30 7.22 -6.54
N LEU A 6 -13.20 6.30 -6.22
CA LEU A 6 -13.17 4.93 -6.73
C LEU A 6 -13.37 4.90 -8.25
N ASP A 7 -14.26 5.73 -8.79
CA ASP A 7 -14.50 5.83 -10.23
C ASP A 7 -13.27 6.41 -10.97
N LYS A 8 -12.60 7.43 -10.42
CA LYS A 8 -11.28 7.92 -10.91
C LYS A 8 -10.25 6.78 -10.96
N ALA A 9 -10.16 5.98 -9.90
CA ALA A 9 -9.21 4.86 -9.87
C ALA A 9 -9.52 3.81 -10.95
N LEU A 10 -10.81 3.52 -11.19
CA LEU A 10 -11.25 2.59 -12.24
C LEU A 10 -11.00 3.14 -13.66
N SER A 11 -11.13 4.46 -13.86
CA SER A 11 -10.82 5.11 -15.15
C SER A 11 -9.31 5.15 -15.43
N GLY A 12 -8.48 4.87 -14.42
CA GLY A 12 -7.01 4.93 -14.51
C GLY A 12 -6.46 6.35 -14.34
N GLU A 13 -7.29 7.26 -13.83
CA GLU A 13 -6.83 8.58 -13.40
C GLU A 13 -5.97 8.49 -12.15
N ARG A 14 -5.04 9.44 -12.01
CA ARG A 14 -4.17 9.52 -10.84
C ARG A 14 -4.94 10.13 -9.68
N LEU A 15 -4.99 9.43 -8.55
CA LEU A 15 -5.48 9.97 -7.28
C LEU A 15 -4.47 10.98 -6.72
N ASP A 16 -4.97 12.10 -6.21
CA ASP A 16 -4.18 13.12 -5.52
C ASP A 16 -4.08 12.85 -4.00
N ALA A 17 -3.48 13.78 -3.26
CA ALA A 17 -3.25 13.62 -1.83
C ALA A 17 -4.55 13.69 -1.03
N GLU A 18 -5.47 14.56 -1.45
CA GLU A 18 -6.79 14.75 -0.85
C GLU A 18 -7.67 13.51 -1.05
N ASP A 19 -7.69 12.96 -2.26
CA ASP A 19 -8.33 11.68 -2.59
C ASP A 19 -7.83 10.55 -1.66
N ALA A 20 -6.51 10.45 -1.49
CA ALA A 20 -5.90 9.45 -0.63
C ALA A 20 -6.29 9.63 0.85
N LEU A 21 -6.27 10.87 1.35
CA LEU A 21 -6.65 11.17 2.74
C LEU A 21 -8.12 10.82 3.02
N GLU A 22 -9.01 11.06 2.06
CA GLU A 22 -10.42 10.69 2.18
C GLU A 22 -10.61 9.18 2.20
N LEU A 23 -9.88 8.43 1.37
CA LEU A 23 -9.88 6.96 1.40
C LEU A 23 -9.38 6.42 2.76
N PHE A 24 -8.33 7.00 3.34
CA PHE A 24 -7.81 6.61 4.66
C PHE A 24 -8.79 6.85 5.80
N ARG A 25 -9.70 7.82 5.66
CA ARG A 25 -10.73 8.14 6.67
C ARG A 25 -12.01 7.32 6.52
N SER A 26 -12.18 6.60 5.42
CA SER A 26 -13.40 5.85 5.14
C SER A 26 -13.38 4.46 5.78
N ASP A 27 -14.54 4.06 6.32
CA ASP A 27 -14.77 2.70 6.84
C ASP A 27 -15.27 1.72 5.75
N GLU A 28 -15.40 2.16 4.50
CA GLU A 28 -15.91 1.34 3.38
C GLU A 28 -14.85 0.40 2.78
N ILE A 29 -14.13 -0.33 3.64
CA ILE A 29 -12.97 -1.15 3.28
C ILE A 29 -13.27 -2.21 2.20
N HIS A 30 -14.50 -2.72 2.14
CA HIS A 30 -14.90 -3.69 1.12
C HIS A 30 -15.02 -3.06 -0.27
N SER A 31 -15.54 -1.84 -0.37
CA SER A 31 -15.63 -1.08 -1.63
C SER A 31 -14.23 -0.74 -2.13
N ILE A 32 -13.37 -0.24 -1.23
CA ILE A 32 -11.97 0.08 -1.51
C ILE A 32 -11.21 -1.16 -1.97
N GLY A 33 -11.31 -2.27 -1.22
CA GLY A 33 -10.63 -3.51 -1.53
C GLY A 33 -11.06 -4.10 -2.89
N ARG A 34 -12.34 -4.01 -3.24
CA ARG A 34 -12.84 -4.49 -4.54
C ARG A 34 -12.25 -3.70 -5.71
N VAL A 35 -12.20 -2.37 -5.61
CA VAL A 35 -11.60 -1.53 -6.66
C VAL A 35 -10.09 -1.74 -6.74
N ALA A 36 -9.41 -1.84 -5.60
CA ALA A 36 -7.99 -2.15 -5.54
C ALA A 36 -7.65 -3.50 -6.20
N ASP A 37 -8.48 -4.54 -5.98
CA ASP A 37 -8.33 -5.85 -6.64
C ASP A 37 -8.51 -5.74 -8.16
N LEU A 38 -9.52 -5.01 -8.65
CA LEU A 38 -9.73 -4.79 -10.09
C LEU A 38 -8.55 -4.05 -10.74
N VAL A 39 -8.07 -2.98 -10.09
CA VAL A 39 -6.90 -2.23 -10.57
C VAL A 39 -5.65 -3.11 -10.55
N SER A 40 -5.41 -3.86 -9.48
CA SER A 40 -4.28 -4.80 -9.40
C SER A 40 -4.34 -5.85 -10.51
N LYS A 41 -5.51 -6.42 -10.80
CA LYS A 41 -5.70 -7.40 -11.88
C LYS A 41 -5.45 -6.81 -13.27
N LYS A 42 -5.72 -5.53 -13.49
CA LYS A 42 -5.37 -4.84 -14.74
C LYS A 42 -3.86 -4.84 -14.99
N HIS A 43 -3.06 -4.73 -13.93
CA HIS A 43 -1.59 -4.67 -14.02
C HIS A 43 -0.92 -6.04 -13.90
N ASN A 44 -1.43 -6.91 -13.04
CA ASN A 44 -0.79 -8.17 -12.64
C ASN A 44 -1.56 -9.41 -13.10
N SER A 45 -2.74 -9.24 -13.72
CA SER A 45 -3.69 -10.34 -13.94
C SER A 45 -3.97 -11.08 -12.63
N ASN A 46 -3.96 -12.41 -12.64
CA ASN A 46 -4.07 -13.23 -11.43
C ASN A 46 -2.71 -13.77 -10.96
N ARG A 47 -1.61 -13.02 -11.18
CA ARG A 47 -0.26 -13.43 -10.81
C ARG A 47 0.15 -12.83 -9.48
N VAL A 48 0.78 -13.64 -8.65
CA VAL A 48 1.45 -13.22 -7.42
C VAL A 48 2.93 -13.50 -7.58
N TYR A 49 3.75 -12.50 -7.35
CA TYR A 49 5.21 -12.59 -7.45
C TYR A 49 5.80 -12.78 -6.06
N PHE A 50 6.91 -13.51 -5.97
CA PHE A 50 7.65 -13.70 -4.73
C PHE A 50 9.15 -13.53 -4.97
N VAL A 51 9.88 -13.19 -3.91
CA VAL A 51 11.34 -13.03 -3.95
C VAL A 51 11.96 -14.01 -2.97
N VAL A 52 12.91 -14.81 -3.45
CA VAL A 52 13.77 -15.64 -2.58
C VAL A 52 14.97 -14.80 -2.15
N ASN A 53 14.91 -14.28 -0.94
CA ASN A 53 15.96 -13.41 -0.40
C ASN A 53 16.83 -14.17 0.61
N ARG A 54 18.15 -13.95 0.54
CA ARG A 54 19.08 -14.26 1.63
C ARG A 54 19.65 -12.95 2.17
N HIS A 55 19.18 -12.55 3.34
CA HIS A 55 19.60 -11.30 3.96
C HIS A 55 20.72 -11.58 4.97
N ILE A 56 21.87 -10.94 4.77
CA ILE A 56 22.96 -10.93 5.76
C ILE A 56 22.91 -9.56 6.43
N ASN A 57 22.67 -9.54 7.74
CA ASN A 57 22.78 -8.33 8.56
C ASN A 57 24.18 -8.29 9.18
N PRO A 58 25.11 -7.46 8.67
CA PRO A 58 26.49 -7.47 9.16
C PRO A 58 26.61 -7.06 10.64
N THR A 59 25.68 -6.23 11.11
CA THR A 59 25.56 -5.82 12.52
C THR A 59 24.12 -5.47 12.85
N ASN A 60 23.75 -5.67 14.11
CA ASN A 60 22.52 -5.16 14.72
C ASN A 60 22.80 -4.03 15.73
N ILE A 61 24.03 -3.52 15.77
CA ILE A 61 24.44 -2.37 16.59
C ILE A 61 24.19 -1.11 15.77
N CYS A 62 23.39 -0.20 16.30
CA CYS A 62 23.01 1.02 15.61
C CYS A 62 23.10 2.23 16.55
N VAL A 63 23.68 3.33 16.07
CA VAL A 63 23.76 4.61 16.82
C VAL A 63 22.44 5.39 16.79
N ASN A 64 21.53 5.02 15.88
CA ASN A 64 20.21 5.65 15.76
C ASN A 64 19.27 5.15 16.86
N ARG A 65 18.28 5.99 17.20
CA ARG A 65 17.26 5.68 18.20
C ARG A 65 15.85 5.67 17.64
N CYS A 66 15.64 4.86 16.60
CA CYS A 66 14.35 4.74 15.95
C CYS A 66 13.35 4.03 16.87
N ARG A 67 12.25 4.71 17.23
CA ARG A 67 11.23 4.22 18.18
C ARG A 67 10.57 2.89 17.80
N PHE A 68 10.57 2.55 16.51
CA PHE A 68 9.95 1.35 15.95
C PHE A 68 10.96 0.23 15.63
N CYS A 69 12.26 0.49 15.74
CA CYS A 69 13.29 -0.44 15.26
C CYS A 69 13.82 -1.33 16.40
N ALA A 70 13.80 -2.64 16.19
CA ALA A 70 14.30 -3.63 17.16
C ALA A 70 15.83 -3.58 17.41
N PHE A 71 16.60 -2.91 16.55
CA PHE A 71 18.04 -2.73 16.74
C PHE A 71 18.39 -1.45 17.52
N SER A 72 17.40 -0.59 17.78
CA SER A 72 17.57 0.56 18.66
C SER A 72 17.76 0.07 20.10
N ARG A 73 18.85 0.49 20.74
CA ARG A 73 19.10 0.36 22.19
C ARG A 73 19.31 1.73 22.80
#